data_AF-A0A2M7M181-F1
#
_entry.id   AF-A0A2M7M181-F1
#
_cell.length_a   1.000
_cell.length_b   1.000
_cell.length_c   1.000
_cell.angle_alpha   90.00
_cell.angle_beta   90.00
_cell.angle_gamma   90.00
#
_symmetry.space_group_name_H-M   'P 1'
#
loop_
_entity.id
_entity.type
_entity.pdbx_description
1 polymer ?
#
loop_
_entity_poly.entity_id
_entity_poly.type
_entity_poly.pdbx_seq_one_letter_code
_entity_poly.pdbx_strand_id
1 'polypeptide(L)'
;MDFSQYIISFFTSLLIVVRRFIFLIFLPYKTIRKISLENDWLQAIIILFSILIYFTVSNKLRVLYYSPFIIYLVFVINFIISTCFFYYGAKILKSKVNWQSFVMTFSYSLFPTLIWFITSSGLYYVLPPPRTLSILGKSFSILFIAFSISLLCWKIILMYLSVRFSGRLNFYRTIYLILLYLCWFIPYSLLLYNMKLFRIPFI
;
A
#
# COMPACT_ATOMS: atom_id res chain seq x y z
N MET A 1 15.29 25.94 15.86
CA MET A 1 14.47 24.72 16.02
C MET A 1 15.41 23.63 16.44
N ASP A 2 15.22 23.11 17.65
CA ASP A 2 16.21 22.25 18.29
C ASP A 2 16.13 20.83 17.72
N PHE A 3 17.29 20.22 17.46
CA PHE A 3 17.42 18.86 16.93
C PHE A 3 16.63 17.82 17.75
N SER A 4 16.50 18.05 19.06
CA SER A 4 15.69 17.25 19.98
C SER A 4 14.20 17.20 19.58
N GLN A 5 13.62 18.31 19.12
CA GLN A 5 12.21 18.37 18.71
C GLN A 5 11.93 17.51 17.47
N TYR A 6 12.86 17.46 16.53
CA TYR A 6 12.74 16.60 15.34
C TYR A 6 12.82 15.12 15.70
N ILE A 7 13.69 14.74 16.63
CA ILE A 7 13.79 13.36 17.10
C ILE A 7 12.48 12.94 17.78
N ILE A 8 11.97 13.78 18.69
CA ILE A 8 10.73 13.49 19.43
C ILE A 8 9.54 13.36 18.47
N SER A 9 9.43 14.25 17.48
CA SER A 9 8.33 14.18 16.50
C SER A 9 8.42 12.93 15.63
N PHE A 10 9.62 12.53 15.21
CA PHE A 10 9.83 11.30 14.46
C PHE A 10 9.43 10.05 15.25
N PHE A 11 9.90 9.89 16.48
CA PHE A 11 9.54 8.75 17.33
C PHE A 11 8.04 8.71 17.66
N THR A 12 7.44 9.88 17.91
CA THR A 12 6.00 10.00 18.14
C THR A 12 5.22 9.54 16.90
N SER A 13 5.63 9.99 15.71
CA SER A 13 5.02 9.58 14.43
C SER A 13 5.15 8.08 14.20
N LEU A 14 6.32 7.51 14.49
CA LEU A 14 6.58 6.07 14.36
C LEU A 14 5.67 5.25 15.29
N LEU A 15 5.55 5.64 16.57
CA LEU A 15 4.66 4.98 17.51
C LEU A 15 3.19 5.07 17.06
N ILE A 16 2.77 6.22 16.50
CA ILE A 16 1.42 6.39 15.96
C ILE A 16 1.19 5.46 14.76
N VAL A 17 2.16 5.35 13.84
CA VAL A 17 2.09 4.46 12.68
C VAL A 17 1.92 3.01 13.14
N VAL A 18 2.73 2.54 14.09
CA VAL A 18 2.65 1.18 14.63
C VAL A 18 1.30 0.94 15.32
N ARG A 19 0.85 1.87 16.16
CA ARG A 19 -0.46 1.77 16.83
C ARG A 19 -1.60 1.68 15.82
N ARG A 20 -1.56 2.46 14.75
CA ARG A 20 -2.57 2.45 13.69
C ARG A 20 -2.53 1.20 12.85
N PHE A 21 -1.34 0.70 12.56
CA PHE A 21 -1.19 -0.58 11.88
C PHE A 21 -1.98 -1.68 12.60
N ILE A 22 -1.82 -1.78 13.92
CA ILE A 22 -2.58 -2.73 14.75
C ILE A 22 -4.09 -2.46 14.65
N PHE A 23 -4.52 -1.20 14.79
CA PHE A 23 -5.95 -0.88 14.69
C PHE A 23 -6.54 -1.00 13.28
N LEU A 24 -5.74 -1.01 12.22
CA LEU A 24 -6.22 -1.28 10.86
C LEU A 24 -6.62 -2.75 10.68
N ILE A 25 -6.06 -3.65 11.47
CA ILE A 25 -6.42 -5.07 11.48
C ILE A 25 -7.79 -5.25 12.15
N PHE A 26 -7.97 -4.68 13.36
CA PHE A 26 -9.18 -4.91 14.14
C PHE A 26 -10.33 -3.94 13.83
N LEU A 27 -10.01 -2.68 13.52
CA LEU A 27 -10.98 -1.58 13.39
C LEU A 27 -10.71 -0.72 12.14
N PRO A 28 -10.63 -1.29 10.93
CA PRO A 28 -10.22 -0.58 9.72
C PRO A 28 -11.06 0.67 9.45
N TYR A 29 -12.38 0.58 9.64
CA TYR A 29 -13.32 1.68 9.42
C TYR A 29 -13.03 2.89 10.32
N LYS A 30 -12.94 2.69 11.63
CA LYS A 30 -12.70 3.77 12.60
C LYS A 30 -11.32 4.38 12.39
N THR A 31 -10.33 3.54 12.10
CA THR A 31 -8.93 3.94 11.97
C THR A 31 -8.67 4.77 10.71
N ILE A 32 -9.14 4.32 9.53
CA ILE A 32 -8.99 5.11 8.29
C ILE A 32 -9.76 6.43 8.40
N ARG A 33 -10.95 6.43 9.00
CA ARG A 33 -11.70 7.68 9.25
C ARG A 33 -10.86 8.66 10.06
N LYS A 34 -10.19 8.21 11.12
CA LYS A 34 -9.32 9.05 11.94
C LYS A 34 -8.11 9.55 11.15
N ILE A 35 -7.43 8.66 10.43
CA ILE A 35 -6.27 8.99 9.56
C ILE A 35 -6.63 10.07 8.53
N SER A 36 -7.82 10.01 7.94
CA SER A 36 -8.27 10.97 6.92
C SER A 36 -8.36 12.43 7.42
N LEU A 37 -8.48 12.62 8.74
CA LEU A 37 -8.59 13.94 9.38
C LEU A 37 -7.26 14.48 9.87
N GLU A 38 -6.18 13.72 9.72
CA GLU A 38 -4.88 14.08 10.26
C GLU A 38 -3.94 14.68 9.25
N ASN A 39 -3.02 15.50 9.76
CA ASN A 39 -2.14 16.32 8.95
C ASN A 39 -0.64 15.99 9.13
N ASP A 40 -0.32 14.86 9.75
CA ASP A 40 1.06 14.50 10.07
C ASP A 40 1.75 13.73 8.93
N TRP A 41 2.38 14.47 8.01
CA TRP A 41 3.07 13.92 6.84
C TRP A 41 4.22 12.97 7.17
N LEU A 42 4.82 13.07 8.37
CA LEU A 42 5.92 12.20 8.77
C LEU A 42 5.50 10.73 8.76
N GLN A 43 4.24 10.44 9.07
CA GLN A 43 3.71 9.08 9.04
C GLN A 43 3.71 8.48 7.62
N ALA A 44 3.29 9.27 6.63
CA ALA A 44 3.33 8.84 5.22
C ALA A 44 4.77 8.63 4.76
N ILE A 45 5.69 9.50 5.15
CA ILE A 45 7.12 9.38 4.85
C ILE A 45 7.70 8.10 5.46
N ILE A 46 7.39 7.79 6.73
CA ILE A 46 7.83 6.56 7.40
C ILE A 46 7.35 5.32 6.63
N ILE A 47 6.07 5.30 6.21
CA ILE A 47 5.50 4.17 5.45
C ILE A 47 6.18 4.05 4.08
N LEU A 48 6.34 5.15 3.34
CA LEU A 48 7.01 5.12 2.03
C LEU A 48 8.48 4.70 2.16
N PHE A 49 9.18 5.17 3.19
CA PHE A 49 10.55 4.78 3.47
C PHE A 49 10.67 3.27 3.78
N SER A 50 9.69 2.68 4.48
CA SER A 50 9.66 1.22 4.69
C SER A 50 9.59 0.41 3.39
N ILE A 51 8.99 0.98 2.34
CA ILE A 51 8.91 0.36 1.01
C ILE A 51 10.27 0.43 0.30
N LEU A 52 11.02 1.53 0.46
CA LEU A 52 12.41 1.61 -0.03
C LEU A 52 13.28 0.54 0.64
N ILE A 53 13.18 0.38 1.97
CA ILE A 53 13.87 -0.69 2.70
C ILE A 53 13.49 -2.04 2.09
N TYR A 54 12.20 -2.30 1.87
CA TYR A 54 11.76 -3.54 1.25
C TYR A 54 12.40 -3.76 -0.14
N PHE A 55 12.40 -2.77 -1.03
CA PHE A 55 13.00 -2.93 -2.36
C PHE A 55 14.50 -3.23 -2.29
N THR A 56 15.23 -2.59 -1.39
CA THR A 56 16.66 -2.86 -1.20
C THR A 56 16.92 -4.29 -0.71
N VAL A 57 16.10 -4.79 0.22
CA VAL A 57 16.18 -6.18 0.70
C VAL A 57 15.80 -7.16 -0.42
N SER A 58 14.70 -6.89 -1.12
CA SER A 58 14.21 -7.77 -2.19
C SER A 58 15.22 -7.92 -3.33
N ASN A 59 15.95 -6.86 -3.70
CA ASN A 59 16.94 -6.92 -4.76
C ASN A 59 18.14 -7.81 -4.43
N LYS A 60 18.52 -7.89 -3.15
CA LYS A 60 19.56 -8.83 -2.68
C LYS A 60 19.10 -10.29 -2.79
N LEU A 61 17.80 -10.54 -2.58
CA LEU A 61 17.23 -11.89 -2.59
C LEU A 61 16.88 -12.41 -3.99
N ARG A 62 16.40 -11.52 -4.86
CA ARG A 62 15.92 -11.82 -6.21
C ARG A 62 16.61 -10.80 -7.10
N VAL A 63 17.69 -11.17 -7.77
CA VAL A 63 18.45 -10.26 -8.67
C VAL A 63 17.46 -9.54 -9.59
N LEU A 64 17.17 -8.25 -9.33
CA LEU A 64 16.23 -7.48 -10.13
C LEU A 64 16.98 -6.88 -11.33
N TYR A 65 16.25 -6.64 -12.42
CA TYR A 65 16.81 -6.01 -13.62
C TYR A 65 17.19 -4.55 -13.42
N TYR A 66 16.51 -3.87 -12.48
CA TYR A 66 16.68 -2.45 -12.21
C TYR A 66 17.18 -2.22 -10.80
N SER A 67 17.90 -1.11 -10.60
CA SER A 67 18.32 -0.66 -9.27
C SER A 67 17.09 -0.48 -8.35
N PRO A 68 17.17 -0.85 -7.06
CA PRO A 68 16.08 -0.69 -6.09
C PRO A 68 15.53 0.73 -6.05
N PHE A 69 16.41 1.72 -6.22
CA PHE A 69 16.04 3.13 -6.19
C PHE A 69 15.15 3.52 -7.38
N ILE A 70 15.43 2.98 -8.58
CA ILE A 70 14.61 3.21 -9.78
C ILE A 70 13.21 2.64 -9.56
N ILE A 71 13.13 1.40 -9.08
CA ILE A 71 11.84 0.73 -8.81
C ILE A 71 11.05 1.49 -7.74
N TYR A 72 11.72 1.96 -6.68
CA TYR A 72 11.10 2.81 -5.67
C TYR A 72 10.58 4.14 -6.24
N LEU A 73 11.34 4.80 -7.11
CA LEU A 73 10.92 6.05 -7.74
C LEU A 73 9.68 5.83 -8.62
N VAL A 74 9.67 4.77 -9.43
CA VAL A 74 8.50 4.37 -10.22
C VAL A 74 7.31 4.05 -9.31
N PHE A 75 7.53 3.39 -8.18
CA PHE A 75 6.49 3.16 -7.18
C PHE A 75 5.91 4.47 -6.63
N VAL A 76 6.76 5.43 -6.25
CA VAL A 76 6.33 6.74 -5.74
C VAL A 76 5.55 7.52 -6.80
N ILE A 77 6.01 7.53 -8.05
CA ILE A 77 5.26 8.14 -9.16
C ILE A 77 3.88 7.50 -9.27
N ASN A 78 3.80 6.17 -9.23
CA ASN A 78 2.53 5.46 -9.30
C ASN A 78 1.59 5.74 -8.13
N PHE A 79 2.16 5.83 -6.94
CA PHE A 79 1.42 6.22 -5.74
C PHE A 79 0.85 7.65 -5.88
N ILE A 80 1.65 8.59 -6.40
CA ILE A 80 1.23 9.97 -6.66
C ILE A 80 0.14 10.01 -7.76
N ILE A 81 0.34 9.32 -8.89
CA ILE A 81 -0.66 9.25 -9.97
C ILE A 81 -1.98 8.70 -9.44
N SER A 82 -1.92 7.61 -8.66
CA SER A 82 -3.12 6.96 -8.11
C SER A 82 -3.86 7.86 -7.13
N THR A 83 -3.14 8.48 -6.20
CA THR A 83 -3.74 9.45 -5.30
C THR A 83 -4.33 10.63 -6.10
N CYS A 84 -3.63 11.14 -7.11
CA CYS A 84 -4.00 12.31 -7.92
C CYS A 84 -5.31 12.03 -8.64
N PHE A 85 -5.41 10.87 -9.28
CA PHE A 85 -6.61 10.40 -9.93
C PHE A 85 -7.81 10.47 -8.97
N PHE A 86 -7.70 9.90 -7.77
CA PHE A 86 -8.79 9.90 -6.81
C PHE A 86 -9.12 11.29 -6.26
N TYR A 87 -8.13 12.14 -6.06
CA TYR A 87 -8.33 13.51 -5.62
C TYR A 87 -9.06 14.34 -6.67
N TYR A 88 -8.61 14.35 -7.92
CA TYR A 88 -9.28 15.08 -8.99
C TYR A 88 -10.67 14.50 -9.27
N GLY A 89 -10.82 13.17 -9.28
CA GLY A 89 -12.12 12.52 -9.41
C GLY A 89 -13.08 12.91 -8.28
N ALA A 90 -12.61 12.95 -7.04
CA ALA A 90 -13.43 13.40 -5.91
C ALA A 90 -13.73 14.90 -5.96
N LYS A 91 -12.78 15.73 -6.45
CA LYS A 91 -12.94 17.18 -6.59
C LYS A 91 -14.01 17.55 -7.62
N ILE A 92 -14.11 16.79 -8.71
CA ILE A 92 -15.17 16.94 -9.72
C ILE A 92 -16.54 16.61 -9.11
N LEU A 93 -16.62 15.56 -8.28
CA LEU A 93 -17.87 15.14 -7.64
C LEU A 93 -18.25 15.97 -6.40
N LYS A 94 -17.30 16.69 -5.78
CA LYS A 94 -17.49 17.47 -4.55
C LYS A 94 -16.42 18.55 -4.38
N SER A 95 -16.82 19.78 -4.09
CA SER A 95 -15.93 20.96 -4.09
C SER A 95 -14.89 21.04 -2.97
N LYS A 96 -15.13 20.42 -1.80
CA LYS A 96 -14.25 20.51 -0.61
C LYS A 96 -13.57 19.18 -0.31
N VAL A 97 -12.40 18.96 -0.91
CA VAL A 97 -11.52 17.80 -0.68
C VAL A 97 -10.09 18.26 -0.41
N ASN A 98 -9.40 17.56 0.49
CA ASN A 98 -8.00 17.82 0.82
C ASN A 98 -7.13 16.70 0.23
N TRP A 99 -6.11 17.09 -0.55
CA TRP A 99 -5.12 16.19 -1.11
C TRP A 99 -4.40 15.36 -0.03
N GLN A 100 -4.08 16.01 1.10
CA GLN A 100 -3.35 15.38 2.19
C GLN A 100 -4.08 14.16 2.76
N SER A 101 -5.42 14.22 2.89
CA SER A 101 -6.22 13.09 3.33
C SER A 101 -6.04 11.87 2.43
N PHE A 102 -5.97 12.09 1.11
CA PHE A 102 -5.71 11.01 0.14
C PHE A 102 -4.33 10.42 0.35
N VAL A 103 -3.27 11.24 0.39
CA VAL A 103 -1.91 10.72 0.58
C VAL A 103 -1.81 9.92 1.87
N MET A 104 -2.30 10.47 2.98
CA MET A 104 -2.26 9.78 4.29
C MET A 104 -3.00 8.44 4.24
N THR A 105 -4.28 8.43 3.86
CA THR A 105 -5.08 7.20 3.86
C THR A 105 -4.58 6.17 2.83
N PHE A 106 -4.06 6.61 1.69
CA PHE A 106 -3.45 5.71 0.71
C PHE A 106 -2.13 5.14 1.21
N SER A 107 -1.28 5.92 1.89
CA SER A 107 -0.06 5.40 2.52
C SER A 107 -0.39 4.28 3.50
N TYR A 108 -1.38 4.48 4.38
CA TYR A 108 -1.83 3.44 5.30
C TYR A 108 -2.46 2.23 4.60
N SER A 109 -3.03 2.39 3.39
CA SER A 109 -3.52 1.27 2.58
C SER A 109 -2.41 0.39 1.99
N LEU A 110 -1.14 0.79 2.10
CA LEU A 110 0.02 0.01 1.63
C LEU A 110 0.44 -1.08 2.62
N PHE A 111 -0.14 -1.12 3.82
CA PHE A 111 0.22 -2.11 4.82
C PHE A 111 -0.05 -3.56 4.41
N PRO A 112 -1.20 -3.93 3.85
CA PRO A 112 -1.43 -5.30 3.38
C PRO A 112 -0.40 -5.73 2.34
N THR A 113 -0.03 -4.83 1.42
CA THR A 113 1.01 -5.07 0.41
C THR A 113 2.39 -5.24 1.05
N LEU A 114 2.75 -4.38 2.02
CA LEU A 114 4.01 -4.49 2.77
C LEU A 114 4.12 -5.83 3.52
N ILE A 115 3.05 -6.26 4.20
CA ILE A 115 3.03 -7.55 4.89
C ILE A 115 3.22 -8.67 3.87
N TRP A 116 2.44 -8.66 2.78
CA TRP A 116 2.53 -9.69 1.75
C TRP A 116 3.96 -9.80 1.19
N PHE A 117 4.58 -8.66 0.92
CA PHE A 117 5.95 -8.55 0.42
C PHE A 117 6.99 -9.07 1.41
N ILE A 118 6.93 -8.66 2.68
CA ILE A 118 7.84 -9.12 3.72
C ILE A 118 7.68 -10.63 3.92
N THR A 119 6.44 -11.13 4.00
CA THR A 119 6.18 -12.56 4.16
C THR A 119 6.63 -13.36 2.94
N SER A 120 6.39 -12.88 1.72
CA SER A 120 6.85 -13.56 0.50
C SER A 120 8.38 -13.62 0.40
N SER A 121 9.07 -12.53 0.73
CA SER A 121 10.53 -12.48 0.72
C SER A 121 11.13 -13.33 1.85
N GLY A 122 10.53 -13.31 3.04
CA GLY A 122 10.93 -14.14 4.17
C GLY A 122 10.72 -15.63 3.88
N LEU A 123 9.56 -16.00 3.34
CA LEU A 123 9.30 -17.37 2.90
C LEU A 123 10.26 -17.79 1.80
N TYR A 124 10.55 -16.93 0.81
CA TYR A 124 11.52 -17.24 -0.23
C TYR A 124 12.92 -17.53 0.31
N TYR A 125 13.32 -16.86 1.40
CA TYR A 125 14.62 -17.08 2.05
C TYR A 125 14.64 -18.36 2.91
N VAL A 126 13.60 -18.60 3.72
CA VAL A 126 13.57 -19.73 4.68
C VAL A 126 13.10 -21.03 4.03
N LEU A 127 12.08 -20.95 3.18
CA LEU A 127 11.38 -22.06 2.55
C LEU A 127 11.15 -21.73 1.07
N PRO A 128 12.16 -21.89 0.19
CA PRO A 128 11.94 -21.70 -1.23
C PRO A 128 10.75 -22.56 -1.66
N PRO A 129 9.77 -22.00 -2.37
CA PRO A 129 8.45 -22.61 -2.53
C PRO A 129 8.60 -24.04 -3.03
N PRO A 130 8.15 -25.06 -2.25
CA PRO A 130 8.26 -26.43 -2.68
C PRO A 130 7.38 -26.61 -3.92
N ARG A 131 8.01 -26.72 -5.09
CA ARG A 131 7.35 -27.17 -6.32
C ARG A 131 7.16 -28.69 -6.32
N THR A 132 6.98 -29.27 -5.13
CA THR A 132 6.88 -30.71 -4.96
C THR A 132 5.42 -31.09 -4.76
N LEU A 133 4.99 -32.18 -5.37
CA LEU A 133 3.61 -32.71 -5.24
C LEU A 133 3.34 -33.38 -3.88
N SER A 134 4.24 -33.19 -2.90
CA SER A 134 4.14 -33.74 -1.55
C SER A 134 2.94 -33.17 -0.78
N ILE A 135 2.44 -33.92 0.21
CA ILE A 135 1.32 -33.49 1.06
C ILE A 135 1.63 -32.18 1.80
N LEU A 136 2.87 -32.02 2.27
CA LEU A 136 3.35 -30.81 2.94
C LEU A 136 3.42 -29.62 1.96
N GLY A 137 3.89 -29.85 0.73
CA GLY A 137 3.94 -28.83 -0.32
C GLY A 137 2.54 -28.33 -0.71
N LYS A 138 1.57 -29.24 -0.89
CA LYS A 138 0.17 -28.88 -1.15
C LYS A 138 -0.45 -28.09 0.01
N SER A 139 -0.23 -28.53 1.25
CA SER A 139 -0.75 -27.86 2.44
C SER A 139 -0.18 -26.44 2.58
N PHE A 140 1.13 -26.28 2.38
CA PHE A 140 1.77 -24.97 2.36
C PHE A 140 1.22 -24.06 1.25
N SER A 141 1.02 -24.59 0.04
CA SER A 141 0.45 -23.83 -1.06
C SER A 141 -0.97 -23.33 -0.76
N ILE A 142 -1.83 -24.19 -0.19
CA ILE A 142 -3.19 -23.81 0.22
C ILE A 142 -3.15 -22.69 1.27
N LEU A 143 -2.31 -22.83 2.31
CA LEU A 143 -2.16 -21.81 3.35
C LEU A 143 -1.64 -20.48 2.79
N PHE A 144 -0.64 -20.52 1.90
CA PHE A 144 -0.08 -19.32 1.28
C PHE A 144 -1.08 -18.61 0.36
N ILE A 145 -1.88 -19.36 -0.40
CA ILE A 145 -2.95 -18.80 -1.23
C ILE A 145 -4.03 -18.17 -0.36
N ALA A 146 -4.49 -18.87 0.68
CA ALA A 146 -5.49 -18.33 1.61
C ALA A 146 -5.00 -17.04 2.29
N PHE A 147 -3.74 -17.01 2.74
CA PHE A 147 -3.09 -15.81 3.28
C PHE A 147 -3.06 -14.66 2.26
N SER A 148 -2.65 -14.95 1.02
CA SER A 148 -2.58 -13.94 -0.04
C SER A 148 -3.95 -13.35 -0.39
N ILE A 149 -4.98 -14.20 -0.48
CA ILE A 149 -6.37 -13.77 -0.72
C ILE A 149 -6.87 -12.92 0.45
N SER A 150 -6.59 -13.32 1.70
CA SER A 150 -6.96 -12.55 2.88
C SER A 150 -6.35 -11.15 2.86
N LEU A 151 -5.07 -11.02 2.51
CA LEU A 151 -4.39 -9.72 2.39
C LEU A 151 -4.93 -8.89 1.22
N LEU A 152 -5.27 -9.52 0.10
CA LEU A 152 -5.89 -8.85 -1.04
C LEU A 152 -7.27 -8.29 -0.67
N CYS A 153 -8.12 -9.07 0.00
CA CYS A 153 -9.41 -8.60 0.50
C CYS A 153 -9.22 -7.42 1.47
N TRP A 154 -8.25 -7.51 2.38
CA TRP A 154 -7.94 -6.40 3.29
C TRP A 154 -7.47 -5.15 2.54
N LYS A 155 -6.63 -5.29 1.51
CA LYS A 155 -6.20 -4.20 0.63
C LYS A 155 -7.39 -3.53 -0.05
N ILE A 156 -8.32 -4.30 -0.61
CA ILE A 156 -9.52 -3.77 -1.27
C ILE A 156 -10.38 -2.98 -0.28
N ILE A 157 -10.59 -3.52 0.93
CA ILE A 157 -11.33 -2.83 2.00
C ILE A 157 -10.66 -1.50 2.35
N LEU A 158 -9.35 -1.51 2.59
CA LEU A 158 -8.62 -0.28 2.93
C LEU A 158 -8.66 0.74 1.79
N MET A 159 -8.46 0.31 0.53
CA MET A 159 -8.55 1.20 -0.63
C MET A 159 -9.93 1.84 -0.74
N TYR A 160 -11.00 1.04 -0.60
CA TYR A 160 -12.37 1.54 -0.58
C TYR A 160 -12.59 2.59 0.52
N LEU A 161 -12.15 2.31 1.75
CA LEU A 161 -12.28 3.24 2.87
C LEU A 161 -11.44 4.51 2.66
N SER A 162 -10.23 4.40 2.12
CA SER A 162 -9.35 5.53 1.84
C SER A 162 -9.99 6.49 0.83
N VAL A 163 -10.56 5.99 -0.26
CA VAL A 163 -11.29 6.81 -1.24
C VAL A 163 -12.54 7.43 -0.60
N ARG A 164 -13.34 6.64 0.13
CA ARG A 164 -14.58 7.09 0.75
C ARG A 164 -14.35 8.24 1.74
N PHE A 165 -13.42 8.08 2.67
CA PHE A 165 -13.21 9.04 3.75
C PHE A 165 -12.43 10.27 3.30
N SER A 166 -11.42 10.11 2.45
CA SER A 166 -10.66 11.25 1.91
C SER A 166 -11.51 12.09 0.97
N GLY A 167 -12.32 11.46 0.13
CA GLY A 167 -13.26 12.13 -0.76
C GLY A 167 -14.55 12.62 -0.09
N ARG A 168 -14.86 12.12 1.11
CA ARG A 168 -16.15 12.30 1.80
C ARG A 168 -17.33 12.00 0.88
N LEU A 169 -17.22 10.89 0.13
CA LEU A 169 -18.17 10.49 -0.90
C LEU A 169 -19.20 9.50 -0.37
N ASN A 170 -20.35 9.46 -1.04
CA ASN A 170 -21.36 8.42 -0.82
C ASN A 170 -20.90 7.10 -1.47
N PHE A 171 -21.48 5.99 -1.02
CA PHE A 171 -21.17 4.63 -1.46
C PHE A 171 -21.07 4.49 -3.00
N TYR A 172 -22.11 4.91 -3.72
CA TYR A 172 -22.16 4.80 -5.19
C TYR A 172 -21.07 5.60 -5.89
N ARG A 173 -20.77 6.81 -5.39
CA ARG A 173 -19.73 7.68 -5.97
C ARG A 173 -18.33 7.09 -5.73
N THR A 174 -18.10 6.48 -4.57
CA THR A 174 -16.85 5.76 -4.28
C THR A 174 -16.68 4.58 -5.23
N ILE A 175 -17.71 3.75 -5.42
CA ILE A 175 -17.64 2.61 -6.35
C ILE A 175 -17.40 3.09 -7.78
N TYR A 176 -18.11 4.11 -8.23
CA TYR A 176 -17.92 4.68 -9.56
C TYR A 176 -16.47 5.12 -9.81
N LEU A 177 -15.86 5.83 -8.86
CA LEU A 177 -14.46 6.24 -8.98
C LEU A 177 -13.48 5.05 -8.99
N ILE A 178 -13.75 4.02 -8.19
CA ILE A 178 -12.91 2.80 -8.17
C ILE A 178 -13.02 2.06 -9.51
N LEU A 179 -14.21 1.93 -10.08
CA LEU A 179 -14.40 1.31 -11.39
C LEU A 179 -13.67 2.11 -12.49
N LEU A 180 -13.80 3.44 -12.48
CA LEU A 180 -13.09 4.31 -13.44
C LEU A 180 -11.57 4.18 -13.28
N TYR A 181 -11.07 4.10 -12.04
CA TYR A 181 -9.67 3.86 -11.77
C TYR A 181 -9.21 2.52 -12.35
N LEU A 182 -9.97 1.44 -12.16
CA LEU A 182 -9.62 0.11 -12.66
C LEU A 182 -9.55 0.06 -14.19
N CYS A 183 -10.48 0.72 -14.90
CA CYS A 183 -10.46 0.80 -16.36
C CYS A 183 -9.14 1.37 -16.91
N TRP A 184 -8.57 2.35 -16.21
CA TRP A 184 -7.28 2.95 -16.57
C TRP A 184 -6.09 2.14 -16.03
N PHE A 185 -6.18 1.70 -14.78
CA PHE A 185 -5.08 1.08 -14.05
C PHE A 185 -4.73 -0.31 -14.58
N ILE A 186 -5.71 -1.10 -15.02
CA ILE A 186 -5.47 -2.45 -15.54
C ILE A 186 -4.57 -2.41 -16.78
N PRO A 187 -4.88 -1.67 -17.87
CA PRO A 187 -3.98 -1.53 -19.02
C PRO A 187 -2.59 -1.03 -18.63
N TYR A 188 -2.54 -0.03 -17.75
CA TYR A 188 -1.29 0.55 -17.28
C TYR A 188 -0.42 -0.46 -16.50
N SER A 189 -1.03 -1.29 -15.67
CA SER A 189 -0.34 -2.34 -14.91
C SER A 189 0.26 -3.43 -15.83
N LEU A 190 -0.43 -3.78 -16.92
CA LEU A 190 0.07 -4.71 -17.93
C LEU A 190 1.29 -4.14 -18.66
N LEU A 191 1.29 -2.84 -18.95
CA LEU A 191 2.44 -2.16 -19.54
C LEU A 191 3.65 -2.23 -18.61
N LEU A 192 3.47 -1.92 -17.31
CA LEU A 192 4.55 -2.02 -16.31
C LEU A 192 5.09 -3.44 -16.14
N TYR A 193 4.22 -4.45 -16.25
CA TYR A 193 4.60 -5.86 -16.23
C TYR A 193 5.47 -6.21 -17.44
N ASN A 194 5.06 -5.79 -18.64
CA ASN A 194 5.81 -6.03 -19.88
C ASN A 194 7.18 -5.35 -19.87
N MET A 195 7.28 -4.15 -19.26
CA MET A 195 8.55 -3.45 -19.04
C MET A 195 9.42 -4.08 -17.95
N LYS A 196 8.98 -5.18 -17.30
CA LYS A 196 9.68 -5.86 -16.20
C LYS A 196 9.96 -4.97 -14.98
N LEU A 197 9.29 -3.82 -14.85
CA LEU A 197 9.43 -2.91 -13.70
C LEU A 197 8.76 -3.52 -12.46
N PHE A 198 7.57 -4.09 -12.64
CA PHE A 198 6.83 -4.76 -11.58
C PHE A 198 6.31 -6.11 -12.07
N ARG A 199 6.91 -7.19 -11.58
CA ARG A 199 6.38 -8.55 -11.80
C ARG A 199 5.13 -8.83 -10.97
N ILE A 200 4.94 -8.09 -9.89
CA ILE A 200 3.76 -8.11 -9.03
C ILE A 200 3.31 -6.65 -8.89
N PRO A 201 2.07 -6.29 -9.25
CA PRO A 201 1.59 -4.91 -9.16
C PRO A 201 1.55 -4.45 -7.70
N PHE A 202 2.09 -3.26 -7.43
CA PHE A 202 2.28 -2.70 -6.08
C PHE A 202 1.08 -1.90 -5.56
N ILE A 203 0.10 -1.61 -6.43
CA ILE A 203 -1.06 -0.75 -6.13
C ILE A 203 -2.33 -1.51 -6.42
#